data_AF-A0AB33AIT5-F1
#
_entry.id   AF-A0AB33AIT5-F1
#
_cell.length_a   1.000
_cell.length_b   1.000
_cell.length_c   1.000
_cell.angle_alpha   90.00
_cell.angle_beta   90.00
_cell.angle_gamma   90.00
#
_symmetry.space_group_name_H-M   'P 1'
#
loop_
_entity.id
_entity.type
_entity.pdbx_description
1 polymer ?
#
loop_
_entity_poly.entity_id
_entity_poly.type
_entity_poly.pdbx_seq_one_letter_code
_entity_poly.pdbx_strand_id
1 'polypeptide(L)'
;MRHYMSTAQAAEYLGITRDALHARIRVGEFEPPDVLIGDRFQGWSPETVEKFRQKQAGIGYFYDTQGLVTVITQIRTTAERIRTYGNHLGVAADGFTWTVPENLHVVAARLESSLRGRLALDAENAAVLAAVDTEVAAAWRSEEPPAKERADDQTVTRVDLTIDPVETFTATHATRQDRTAQLLTASQELAAVIWRLPKVFDNPVSRLSARAIAVEKSVIDNKLDKLTGPE
;
A
#
# COMPACT_ATOMS: atom_id res chain seq x y z
N MET A 1 -22.89 2.70 17.63
CA MET A 1 -22.39 4.08 17.43
C MET A 1 -21.65 4.14 16.11
N ARG A 2 -21.91 5.13 15.25
CA ARG A 2 -21.12 5.32 14.01
C ARG A 2 -19.84 6.08 14.37
N HIS A 3 -18.70 5.57 13.94
CA HIS A 3 -17.41 6.22 14.13
C HIS A 3 -17.17 7.25 13.01
N TYR A 4 -16.82 8.47 13.40
CA TYR A 4 -16.47 9.55 12.48
C TYR A 4 -14.99 9.90 12.64
N MET A 5 -14.32 10.12 11.52
CA MET A 5 -12.95 10.61 11.43
C MET A 5 -12.97 12.14 11.53
N SER A 6 -12.16 12.69 12.44
CA SER A 6 -11.83 14.11 12.46
C SER A 6 -11.06 14.52 11.19
N THR A 7 -10.96 15.82 10.92
CA THR A 7 -10.16 16.34 9.80
C THR A 7 -8.73 15.82 9.80
N ALA A 8 -8.10 15.67 10.97
CA ALA A 8 -6.75 15.15 11.08
C ALA A 8 -6.68 13.66 10.69
N GLN A 9 -7.63 12.85 11.18
CA GLN A 9 -7.72 11.42 10.85
C GLN A 9 -8.06 11.19 9.38
N ALA A 10 -8.94 12.02 8.80
CA ALA A 10 -9.27 11.94 7.38
C ALA A 10 -8.06 12.32 6.50
N ALA A 11 -7.33 13.38 6.85
CA ALA A 11 -6.11 13.78 6.14
C ALA A 11 -5.03 12.69 6.22
N GLU A 12 -4.86 12.12 7.41
CA GLU A 12 -3.96 10.99 7.65
C GLU A 12 -4.35 9.78 6.80
N TYR A 13 -5.62 9.39 6.82
CA TYR A 13 -6.13 8.28 6.00
C TYR A 13 -5.93 8.50 4.49
N LEU A 14 -6.09 9.75 4.04
CA LEU A 14 -5.88 10.16 2.64
C LEU A 14 -4.40 10.39 2.29
N GLY A 15 -3.47 10.24 3.24
CA GLY A 15 -2.03 10.44 3.02
C GLY A 15 -1.64 11.85 2.56
N ILE A 16 -2.44 12.87 2.91
CA ILE A 16 -2.21 14.28 2.58
C ILE A 16 -2.04 15.12 3.86
N THR A 17 -1.55 16.36 3.71
CA THR A 17 -1.49 17.28 4.85
C THR A 17 -2.88 17.79 5.22
N ARG A 18 -3.05 18.18 6.49
CA ARG A 18 -4.31 18.77 6.96
C ARG A 18 -4.68 20.03 6.16
N ASP A 19 -3.68 20.84 5.81
CA ASP A 19 -3.88 22.05 5.02
C ASP A 19 -4.31 21.72 3.58
N ALA A 20 -3.75 20.67 2.97
CA ALA A 20 -4.18 20.20 1.66
C ALA A 20 -5.64 19.71 1.69
N LEU A 21 -6.05 19.03 2.77
CA LEU A 21 -7.45 18.63 2.94
C LEU A 21 -8.36 19.86 3.12
N HIS A 22 -7.97 20.84 3.94
CA HIS A 22 -8.74 22.08 4.10
C HIS A 22 -8.84 22.89 2.80
N ALA A 23 -7.77 22.95 2.01
CA ALA A 23 -7.80 23.58 0.69
C ALA A 23 -8.84 22.89 -0.20
N ARG A 24 -8.82 21.56 -0.29
CA ARG A 24 -9.77 20.76 -1.09
C ARG A 24 -11.23 20.91 -0.64
N ILE A 25 -11.48 21.04 0.66
CA ILE A 25 -12.81 21.35 1.20
C ILE A 25 -13.28 22.73 0.72
N ARG A 26 -12.41 23.74 0.74
CA ARG A 26 -12.78 25.11 0.34
C ARG A 26 -13.11 25.24 -1.15
N VAL A 27 -12.40 24.52 -2.02
CA VAL A 27 -12.69 24.50 -3.47
C VAL A 27 -13.80 23.51 -3.85
N GLY A 28 -14.40 22.81 -2.87
CA GLY A 28 -15.52 21.88 -3.11
C GLY A 28 -15.11 20.57 -3.79
N GLU A 29 -13.81 20.25 -3.82
CA GLU A 29 -13.32 18.97 -4.35
C GLU A 29 -13.55 17.81 -3.36
N PHE A 30 -13.54 18.09 -2.06
CA PHE A 30 -13.83 17.09 -1.01
C PHE A 30 -15.28 17.21 -0.53
N GLU A 31 -15.91 16.06 -0.27
CA GLU A 31 -17.30 15.99 0.19
C GLU A 31 -17.48 16.77 1.52
N PRO A 32 -18.63 17.42 1.73
CA PRO A 32 -18.92 18.10 2.98
C PRO A 32 -18.92 17.13 4.17
N PRO A 33 -18.65 17.60 5.40
CA PRO A 33 -18.61 16.75 6.58
C PRO A 33 -19.96 16.07 6.84
N ASP A 34 -19.92 14.76 7.09
CA ASP A 34 -21.09 13.93 7.41
C ASP A 34 -21.68 14.27 8.79
N VAL A 35 -20.86 14.83 9.69
CA VAL A 35 -21.31 15.34 10.98
C VAL A 35 -20.62 16.65 11.33
N LEU A 36 -21.41 17.58 11.86
CA LEU A 36 -20.95 18.84 12.44
C LEU A 36 -21.35 18.86 13.91
N ILE A 37 -20.36 18.85 14.81
CA ILE A 37 -20.60 19.02 16.25
C ILE A 37 -20.18 20.45 16.62
N GLY A 38 -21.19 21.32 16.75
CA GLY A 38 -20.98 22.76 16.87
C GLY A 38 -20.32 23.36 15.62
N ASP A 39 -19.70 24.53 15.80
CA ASP A 39 -19.17 25.33 14.68
C ASP A 39 -17.73 24.96 14.29
N ARG A 40 -17.09 24.04 15.03
CA ARG A 40 -15.64 23.77 14.91
C ARG A 40 -15.28 22.33 14.61
N PHE A 41 -16.16 21.37 14.92
CA PHE A 41 -15.84 19.96 14.75
C PHE A 41 -16.52 19.41 13.50
N GLN A 42 -15.70 19.10 12.49
CA GLN A 42 -16.10 18.49 11.24
C GLN A 42 -15.68 17.02 11.27
N GLY A 43 -16.62 16.12 11.01
CA GLY A 43 -16.37 14.68 10.97
C GLY A 43 -16.86 14.05 9.68
N TRP A 44 -16.09 13.09 9.16
CA TRP A 44 -16.44 12.28 7.99
C TRP A 44 -16.52 10.82 8.38
N SER A 45 -17.48 10.11 7.83
CA SER A 45 -17.53 8.66 7.92
C SER A 45 -16.33 8.05 7.15
N PRO A 46 -15.79 6.90 7.59
CA PRO A 46 -14.75 6.19 6.86
C PRO A 46 -15.13 5.90 5.40
N GLU A 47 -16.42 5.66 5.13
CA GLU A 47 -16.95 5.41 3.79
C GLU A 47 -16.81 6.63 2.87
N THR A 48 -17.12 7.83 3.35
CA THR A 48 -16.98 9.07 2.57
C THR A 48 -15.52 9.33 2.22
N VAL A 49 -14.62 9.15 3.19
CA VAL A 49 -13.17 9.32 2.98
C VAL A 49 -12.65 8.27 1.99
N GLU A 50 -13.09 7.02 2.10
CA GLU A 50 -12.70 5.93 1.19
C GLU A 50 -13.23 6.13 -0.23
N LYS A 51 -14.48 6.58 -0.40
CA LYS A 51 -15.04 6.92 -1.72
C LYS A 51 -14.24 8.05 -2.38
N PHE A 52 -13.85 9.06 -1.64
CA PHE A 52 -13.01 10.12 -2.17
C PHE A 52 -11.62 9.62 -2.56
N ARG A 53 -11.00 8.75 -1.74
CA ARG A 53 -9.73 8.09 -2.07
C ARG A 53 -9.82 7.30 -3.37
N GLN A 54 -10.90 6.56 -3.56
CA GLN A 54 -11.16 5.79 -4.78
C GLN A 54 -11.36 6.69 -6.01
N LYS A 55 -12.11 7.79 -5.89
CA LYS A 55 -12.26 8.80 -6.96
C LYS A 55 -10.91 9.42 -7.35
N GLN A 56 -10.05 9.71 -6.38
CA GLN A 56 -8.70 10.26 -6.63
C GLN A 56 -7.74 9.24 -7.25
N ALA A 57 -7.91 7.94 -7.02
CA ALA A 57 -7.05 6.90 -7.58
C ALA A 57 -7.05 6.87 -9.12
N GLY A 58 -8.03 7.49 -9.78
CA GLY A 58 -8.07 7.70 -11.23
C GLY A 58 -7.18 8.85 -11.75
N ILE A 59 -6.68 9.74 -10.88
CA ILE A 59 -5.89 10.91 -11.28
C ILE A 59 -4.41 10.54 -11.39
N GLY A 60 -3.95 10.27 -12.61
CA GLY A 60 -2.58 10.51 -13.12
C GLY A 60 -1.34 10.17 -12.26
N TYR A 61 -1.43 9.27 -11.27
CA TYR A 61 -0.28 8.90 -10.46
C TYR A 61 0.69 8.03 -11.26
N PHE A 62 1.99 8.32 -11.13
CA PHE A 62 3.04 7.47 -11.69
C PHE A 62 3.14 6.18 -10.87
N TYR A 63 3.08 5.03 -11.55
CA TYR A 63 3.37 3.73 -10.97
C TYR A 63 4.25 2.92 -11.93
N ASP A 64 5.35 2.41 -11.40
CA ASP A 64 6.21 1.42 -12.04
C ASP A 64 5.77 0.04 -11.53
N THR A 65 5.02 -0.70 -12.35
CA THR A 65 4.49 -2.02 -12.00
C THR A 65 5.60 -2.98 -11.57
N GLN A 66 6.71 -3.04 -12.31
CA GLN A 66 7.82 -3.96 -12.00
C GLN A 66 8.56 -3.52 -10.74
N GLY A 67 8.79 -2.22 -10.60
CA GLY A 67 9.36 -1.64 -9.38
C GLY A 67 8.51 -1.91 -8.15
N LEU A 68 7.18 -1.83 -8.26
CA LEU A 68 6.26 -2.08 -7.14
C LEU A 68 6.17 -3.57 -6.79
N VAL A 69 6.15 -4.47 -7.78
CA VAL A 69 6.25 -5.94 -7.54
C VAL A 69 7.54 -6.26 -6.80
N THR A 70 8.67 -5.71 -7.24
CA THR A 70 9.97 -5.88 -6.58
C THR A 70 9.91 -5.43 -5.11
N VAL A 71 9.31 -4.27 -4.83
CA VAL A 71 9.16 -3.76 -3.47
C VAL A 71 8.26 -4.66 -2.62
N ILE A 72 7.15 -5.16 -3.16
CA ILE A 72 6.25 -6.08 -2.46
C ILE A 72 6.97 -7.38 -2.08
N THR A 73 7.71 -7.98 -3.03
CA THR A 73 8.51 -9.19 -2.79
C THR A 73 9.59 -8.93 -1.74
N GLN A 74 10.26 -7.78 -1.81
CA GLN A 74 11.28 -7.40 -0.83
C GLN A 74 10.68 -7.26 0.57
N ILE A 75 9.53 -6.57 0.74
CA ILE A 75 8.86 -6.44 2.05
C ILE A 75 8.52 -7.81 2.63
N ARG A 76 7.98 -8.73 1.81
CA ARG A 76 7.63 -10.09 2.24
C ARG A 76 8.87 -10.90 2.63
N THR A 77 9.92 -10.82 1.83
CA THR A 77 11.20 -11.50 2.09
C THR A 77 11.81 -11.00 3.38
N THR A 78 11.85 -9.68 3.60
CA THR A 78 12.32 -9.10 4.83
C THR A 78 11.46 -9.51 6.03
N ALA A 79 10.13 -9.59 5.87
CA ALA A 79 9.24 -10.07 6.93
C ALA A 79 9.51 -11.53 7.30
N GLU A 80 9.74 -12.42 6.33
CA GLU A 80 10.16 -13.81 6.58
C GLU A 80 11.55 -13.89 7.22
N ARG A 81 12.51 -13.05 6.80
CA ARG A 81 13.84 -12.96 7.42
C ARG A 81 13.71 -12.60 8.90
N ILE A 82 12.93 -11.57 9.21
CA ILE A 82 12.65 -11.12 10.59
C ILE A 82 11.96 -12.24 11.39
N ARG A 83 10.96 -12.90 10.80
CA ARG A 83 10.26 -14.03 11.42
C ARG A 83 11.23 -15.15 11.80
N THR A 84 12.13 -15.51 10.91
CA THR A 84 13.03 -16.65 11.09
C THR A 84 14.18 -16.34 12.06
N TYR A 85 14.81 -15.17 11.93
CA TYR A 85 15.99 -14.82 12.72
C TYR A 85 15.69 -14.00 13.97
N GLY A 86 14.55 -13.30 14.02
CA GLY A 86 14.08 -12.55 15.18
C GLY A 86 13.58 -13.45 16.32
N ASN A 87 13.04 -14.63 15.98
CA ASN A 87 12.65 -15.62 16.98
C ASN A 87 13.87 -16.12 17.79
N HIS A 88 13.70 -16.28 19.10
CA HIS A 88 14.72 -16.78 20.05
C HIS A 88 15.86 -15.82 20.49
N LEU A 89 15.90 -14.57 20.02
CA LEU A 89 16.90 -13.59 20.51
C LEU A 89 16.63 -13.07 21.95
N GLY A 90 15.51 -13.45 22.57
CA GLY A 90 15.10 -13.03 23.92
C GLY A 90 14.85 -14.18 24.92
N VAL A 91 15.33 -15.40 24.65
CA VAL A 91 15.05 -16.57 25.52
C VAL A 91 16.06 -16.73 26.67
N ALA A 92 16.93 -15.74 26.88
CA ALA A 92 17.54 -15.55 28.19
C ALA A 92 16.59 -14.68 29.05
N ALA A 93 15.91 -15.35 29.98
CA ALA A 93 15.17 -14.82 31.15
C ALA A 93 13.86 -13.99 30.98
N ASP A 94 13.59 -13.27 29.89
CA ASP A 94 12.53 -12.23 29.92
C ASP A 94 11.20 -12.55 29.20
N GLY A 95 11.00 -13.76 28.69
CA GLY A 95 9.68 -14.22 28.22
C GLY A 95 9.10 -13.53 26.97
N PHE A 96 9.90 -12.73 26.23
CA PHE A 96 9.45 -12.06 25.01
C PHE A 96 9.79 -12.86 23.74
N THR A 97 8.76 -13.43 23.10
CA THR A 97 8.83 -13.99 21.74
C THR A 97 8.76 -12.88 20.70
N TRP A 98 9.58 -12.95 19.66
CA TRP A 98 9.49 -12.06 18.51
C TRP A 98 8.30 -12.47 17.64
N THR A 99 7.14 -11.88 17.87
CA THR A 99 6.08 -11.91 16.86
C THR A 99 6.59 -11.14 15.64
N VAL A 100 6.52 -11.77 14.47
CA VAL A 100 6.67 -11.09 13.17
C VAL A 100 5.91 -9.78 13.25
N PRO A 101 6.43 -8.65 12.73
CA PRO A 101 5.57 -7.51 12.60
C PRO A 101 4.49 -7.87 11.57
N GLU A 102 3.33 -8.30 12.05
CA GLU A 102 2.13 -8.59 11.27
C GLU A 102 1.85 -7.46 10.27
N ASN A 103 2.25 -6.24 10.66
CA ASN A 103 2.21 -5.03 9.87
C ASN A 103 2.98 -5.11 8.54
N LEU A 104 4.12 -5.79 8.42
CA LEU A 104 4.87 -5.84 7.15
C LEU A 104 4.12 -6.67 6.10
N HIS A 105 3.56 -7.82 6.46
CA HIS A 105 2.72 -8.60 5.54
C HIS A 105 1.43 -7.85 5.18
N VAL A 106 0.82 -7.16 6.14
CA VAL A 106 -0.37 -6.31 5.89
C VAL A 106 -0.03 -5.16 4.93
N VAL A 107 1.12 -4.51 5.10
CA VAL A 107 1.58 -3.45 4.20
C VAL A 107 1.81 -4.01 2.79
N ALA A 108 2.49 -5.15 2.66
CA ALA A 108 2.69 -5.81 1.37
C ALA A 108 1.36 -6.15 0.69
N ALA A 109 0.39 -6.70 1.43
CA ALA A 109 -0.95 -7.02 0.92
C ALA A 109 -1.73 -5.76 0.49
N ARG A 110 -1.62 -4.64 1.22
CA ARG A 110 -2.24 -3.36 0.85
C ARG A 110 -1.64 -2.77 -0.43
N LEU A 111 -0.33 -2.83 -0.58
CA LEU A 111 0.37 -2.40 -1.80
C LEU A 111 -0.02 -3.27 -3.00
N GLU A 112 -0.06 -4.58 -2.83
CA GLU A 112 -0.53 -5.52 -3.86
C GLU A 112 -1.99 -5.26 -4.26
N SER A 113 -2.89 -5.09 -3.28
CA SER A 113 -4.30 -4.78 -3.56
C SER A 113 -4.44 -3.47 -4.32
N SER A 114 -3.61 -2.48 -4.01
CA SER A 114 -3.61 -1.19 -4.72
C SER A 114 -3.08 -1.34 -6.14
N LEU A 115 -2.04 -2.14 -6.35
CA LEU A 115 -1.52 -2.47 -7.68
C LEU A 115 -2.57 -3.22 -8.52
N ARG A 116 -3.22 -4.25 -7.97
CA ARG A 116 -4.30 -4.97 -8.66
C ARG A 116 -5.45 -4.04 -9.06
N GLY A 117 -5.88 -3.18 -8.14
CA GLY A 117 -6.92 -2.19 -8.42
C GLY A 117 -6.53 -1.27 -9.57
N ARG A 118 -5.26 -0.88 -9.67
CA ARG A 118 -4.79 -0.03 -10.77
C ARG A 118 -4.76 -0.76 -12.10
N LEU A 119 -4.19 -1.96 -12.13
CA LEU A 119 -4.14 -2.79 -13.33
C LEU A 119 -5.55 -3.12 -13.87
N ALA A 120 -6.53 -3.28 -12.98
CA ALA A 120 -7.93 -3.51 -13.38
C ALA A 120 -8.51 -2.27 -14.08
N LEU A 121 -8.27 -1.08 -13.53
CA LEU A 121 -8.68 0.18 -14.15
C LEU A 121 -7.98 0.41 -15.50
N ASP A 122 -6.69 0.07 -15.62
CA ASP A 122 -5.97 0.21 -16.88
C ASP A 122 -6.52 -0.73 -17.96
N ALA A 123 -6.85 -1.97 -17.59
CA ALA A 123 -7.46 -2.94 -18.49
C ALA A 123 -8.87 -2.52 -18.92
N GLU A 124 -9.68 -1.98 -18.01
CA GLU A 124 -10.99 -1.41 -18.33
C GLU A 124 -10.86 -0.21 -19.28
N ASN A 125 -9.96 0.72 -18.98
CA ASN A 125 -9.69 1.88 -19.84
C ASN A 125 -9.21 1.46 -21.24
N ALA A 126 -8.34 0.46 -21.32
CA ALA A 126 -7.88 -0.08 -22.60
C ALA A 126 -9.03 -0.71 -23.41
N ALA A 127 -9.94 -1.43 -22.76
CA ALA A 127 -11.12 -1.99 -23.42
C ALA A 127 -12.07 -0.91 -23.95
N VAL A 128 -12.30 0.16 -23.16
CA VAL A 128 -13.10 1.32 -23.58
C VAL A 128 -12.46 2.01 -24.77
N LEU A 129 -11.14 2.25 -24.74
CA LEU A 129 -10.43 2.87 -25.85
C LEU A 129 -10.47 2.02 -27.13
N ALA A 130 -10.29 0.70 -27.01
CA ALA A 130 -10.39 -0.21 -28.17
C ALA A 130 -11.80 -0.22 -28.78
N ALA A 131 -12.85 -0.12 -27.96
CA ALA A 131 -14.22 0.02 -28.44
C ALA A 131 -14.41 1.34 -29.20
N VAL A 132 -13.89 2.45 -28.66
CA VAL A 132 -13.91 3.75 -29.35
C VAL A 132 -13.15 3.70 -30.67
N ASP A 133 -11.95 3.10 -30.70
CA ASP A 133 -11.17 2.95 -31.94
C ASP A 133 -11.94 2.16 -33.01
N THR A 134 -12.70 1.15 -32.59
CA THR A 134 -13.56 0.36 -33.47
C THR A 134 -14.72 1.19 -34.03
N GLU A 135 -15.39 1.98 -33.18
CA GLU A 135 -16.46 2.91 -33.60
C GLU A 135 -15.94 3.97 -34.57
N VAL A 136 -14.77 4.55 -34.29
CA VAL A 136 -14.10 5.53 -35.17
C VAL A 136 -13.75 4.89 -36.51
N ALA A 137 -13.18 3.68 -36.52
CA ALA A 137 -12.84 2.99 -37.75
C ALA A 137 -14.07 2.67 -38.63
N ALA A 138 -15.19 2.26 -38.01
CA ALA A 138 -16.45 2.03 -38.72
C ALA A 138 -17.02 3.34 -39.33
N ALA A 139 -17.01 4.43 -38.55
CA ALA A 139 -17.44 5.74 -39.01
C ALA A 139 -16.62 6.25 -40.21
N TRP A 140 -15.30 6.03 -40.19
CA TRP A 140 -14.41 6.40 -41.31
C TRP A 140 -14.65 5.57 -42.57
N ARG A 141 -15.07 4.30 -42.42
CA ARG A 141 -15.43 3.43 -43.55
C ARG A 141 -16.87 3.62 -44.04
N SER A 142 -17.64 4.51 -43.43
CA SER A 142 -19.10 4.64 -43.67
C SER A 142 -19.85 3.31 -43.47
N GLU A 143 -19.35 2.47 -42.57
CA GLU A 143 -19.97 1.21 -42.17
C GLU A 143 -20.84 1.45 -40.93
N GLU A 144 -21.95 0.73 -40.84
CA GLU A 144 -22.78 0.75 -39.64
C GLU A 144 -21.96 0.14 -38.48
N PRO A 145 -21.81 0.83 -37.34
CA PRO A 145 -21.02 0.30 -36.23
C PRO A 145 -21.64 -1.02 -35.76
N PRO A 146 -20.80 -1.99 -35.33
CA PRO A 146 -21.31 -3.24 -34.79
C PRO A 146 -22.29 -2.93 -33.65
N ALA A 147 -23.46 -3.60 -33.66
CA ALA A 147 -24.44 -3.43 -32.60
C ALA A 147 -23.74 -3.64 -31.26
N LYS A 148 -23.90 -2.68 -30.33
CA LYS A 148 -23.50 -2.87 -28.94
C LYS A 148 -24.33 -4.03 -28.40
N GLU A 149 -23.80 -5.25 -28.46
CA GLU A 149 -24.20 -6.25 -27.49
C GLU A 149 -24.04 -5.56 -26.15
N ARG A 150 -25.16 -5.31 -25.47
CA ARG A 150 -25.14 -4.94 -24.06
C ARG A 150 -24.48 -6.13 -23.39
N ALA A 151 -23.16 -6.08 -23.28
CA ALA A 151 -22.40 -7.02 -22.49
C ALA A 151 -23.07 -6.99 -21.12
N ASP A 152 -23.67 -8.10 -20.75
CA ASP A 152 -24.18 -8.28 -19.39
C ASP A 152 -23.07 -7.84 -18.43
N ASP A 153 -23.49 -7.02 -17.49
CA ASP A 153 -22.79 -6.04 -16.65
C ASP A 153 -21.74 -6.61 -15.68
N GLN A 154 -21.09 -7.74 -15.99
CA GLN A 154 -20.13 -8.41 -15.08
C GLN A 154 -19.02 -9.19 -15.79
N THR A 155 -18.41 -8.66 -16.86
CA THR A 155 -17.09 -9.18 -17.25
C THR A 155 -16.10 -8.79 -16.17
N VAL A 156 -15.91 -9.68 -15.18
CA VAL A 156 -14.85 -9.56 -14.18
C VAL A 156 -13.53 -9.43 -14.93
N THR A 157 -12.98 -8.22 -14.97
CA THR A 157 -11.65 -7.97 -15.55
C THR A 157 -10.64 -8.75 -14.73
N ARG A 158 -10.23 -9.93 -15.24
CA ARG A 158 -9.20 -10.74 -14.61
C ARG A 158 -7.85 -10.09 -14.88
N VAL A 159 -7.25 -9.60 -13.81
CA VAL A 159 -5.88 -9.09 -13.82
C VAL A 159 -4.95 -10.19 -13.33
N ASP A 160 -4.13 -10.72 -14.24
CA ASP A 160 -3.06 -11.65 -13.88
C ASP A 160 -1.87 -10.86 -13.32
N LEU A 161 -1.78 -10.80 -11.99
CA LEU A 161 -0.62 -10.26 -11.28
C LEU A 161 0.24 -11.41 -10.78
N THR A 162 1.41 -11.60 -11.38
CA THR A 162 2.43 -12.52 -10.88
C THR A 162 3.34 -11.77 -9.92
N ILE A 163 3.45 -12.26 -8.68
CA ILE A 163 4.44 -11.78 -7.71
C ILE A 163 5.49 -12.88 -7.58
N ASP A 164 6.75 -12.48 -7.63
CA ASP A 164 7.88 -13.39 -7.48
C ASP A 164 7.81 -14.20 -6.18
N PRO A 165 8.37 -15.42 -6.17
CA PRO A 165 8.40 -16.24 -4.96
C PRO A 165 9.14 -15.50 -3.83
N VAL A 166 8.60 -15.63 -2.62
CA VAL A 166 9.21 -15.08 -1.40
C VAL A 166 10.31 -16.03 -0.94
N GLU A 167 11.49 -15.50 -0.65
CA GLU A 167 12.56 -16.31 -0.08
C GLU A 167 12.13 -16.85 1.29
N THR A 168 12.24 -18.17 1.46
CA THR A 168 11.95 -18.83 2.74
C THR A 168 13.25 -19.08 3.47
N PHE A 169 13.33 -18.65 4.72
CA PHE A 169 14.52 -18.83 5.55
C PHE A 169 14.33 -19.95 6.57
N THR A 170 15.41 -20.66 6.88
CA THR A 170 15.48 -21.64 7.97
C THR A 170 16.65 -21.29 8.88
N ALA A 171 16.42 -21.16 10.20
CA ALA A 171 17.45 -20.77 11.17
C ALA A 171 17.86 -21.91 12.12
N THR A 172 17.83 -23.16 11.66
CA THR A 172 18.26 -24.32 12.45
C THR A 172 19.71 -24.13 12.87
N HIS A 173 19.98 -24.04 14.18
CA HIS A 173 21.31 -23.77 14.77
C HIS A 173 21.95 -22.41 14.45
N ALA A 174 21.21 -21.41 13.96
CA ALA A 174 21.77 -20.08 13.73
C ALA A 174 22.29 -19.45 15.04
N THR A 175 23.54 -19.01 15.04
CA THR A 175 24.19 -18.38 16.21
C THR A 175 23.58 -17.01 16.50
N ARG A 176 23.82 -16.46 17.70
CA ARG A 176 23.43 -15.08 18.04
C ARG A 176 24.02 -14.08 17.03
N GLN A 177 25.27 -14.27 16.61
CA GLN A 177 25.94 -13.42 15.63
C GLN A 177 25.27 -13.48 14.25
N ASP A 178 24.94 -14.68 13.77
CA ASP A 178 24.24 -14.85 12.48
C ASP A 178 22.87 -14.18 12.51
N ARG A 179 22.12 -14.36 13.61
CA ARG A 179 20.81 -13.74 13.79
C ARG A 179 20.88 -12.21 13.79
N THR A 180 21.85 -11.63 14.50
CA THR A 180 22.08 -10.18 14.52
C THR A 180 22.44 -9.66 13.13
N ALA A 181 23.31 -10.36 12.39
CA ALA A 181 23.67 -9.98 11.02
C ALA A 181 22.45 -10.00 10.08
N GLN A 182 21.59 -11.02 10.18
CA GLN A 182 20.38 -11.12 9.38
C GLN A 182 19.35 -10.02 9.71
N LEU A 183 19.22 -9.64 10.98
CA LEU A 183 18.36 -8.52 11.37
C LEU A 183 18.92 -7.17 10.92
N LEU A 184 20.24 -6.99 10.91
CA LEU A 184 20.88 -5.81 10.34
C LEU A 184 20.60 -5.71 8.83
N THR A 185 20.73 -6.82 8.10
CA THR A 185 20.34 -6.90 6.69
C THR A 185 18.87 -6.53 6.49
N ALA A 186 17.97 -7.06 7.33
CA ALA A 186 16.54 -6.71 7.29
C ALA A 186 16.32 -5.20 7.48
N SER A 187 16.96 -4.57 8.46
CA SER A 187 16.85 -3.12 8.67
C SER A 187 17.31 -2.30 7.46
N GLN A 188 18.43 -2.69 6.85
CA GLN A 188 18.96 -2.05 5.64
C GLN A 188 18.02 -2.22 4.44
N GLU A 189 17.44 -3.42 4.26
CA GLU A 189 16.44 -3.69 3.23
C GLU A 189 15.19 -2.81 3.42
N LEU A 190 14.68 -2.68 4.66
CA LEU A 190 13.55 -1.79 4.94
C LEU A 190 13.88 -0.32 4.65
N ALA A 191 15.10 0.13 4.94
CA ALA A 191 15.55 1.48 4.60
C ALA A 191 15.50 1.73 3.08
N ALA A 192 15.98 0.77 2.29
CA ALA A 192 15.94 0.83 0.84
C ALA A 192 14.50 0.85 0.31
N VAL A 193 13.61 0.04 0.89
CA VAL A 193 12.17 0.03 0.55
C VAL A 193 11.54 1.39 0.82
N ILE A 194 11.76 1.99 1.99
CA ILE A 194 11.20 3.31 2.35
C ILE A 194 11.60 4.38 1.32
N TRP A 195 12.85 4.34 0.86
CA TRP A 195 13.36 5.30 -0.12
C TRP A 195 12.83 5.05 -1.55
N ARG A 196 12.65 3.78 -1.92
CA ARG A 196 12.23 3.39 -3.28
C ARG A 196 10.73 3.51 -3.49
N LEU A 197 9.93 3.23 -2.46
CA LEU A 197 8.48 3.10 -2.57
C LEU A 197 7.79 4.35 -3.16
N PRO A 198 8.11 5.59 -2.75
CA PRO A 198 7.51 6.79 -3.36
C PRO A 198 7.90 7.01 -4.83
N LYS A 199 9.01 6.40 -5.29
CA LYS A 199 9.51 6.55 -6.67
C LYS A 199 8.85 5.59 -7.64
N VAL A 200 8.49 4.40 -7.16
CA VAL A 200 7.81 3.37 -7.96
C VAL A 200 6.29 3.46 -7.83
N PHE A 201 5.80 4.19 -6.84
CA PHE A 201 4.38 4.38 -6.63
C PHE A 201 4.15 5.73 -5.95
N ASP A 202 3.94 6.80 -6.71
CA ASP A 202 3.68 8.12 -6.11
C ASP A 202 2.19 8.28 -5.81
N ASN A 203 1.73 7.67 -4.71
CA ASN A 203 0.36 7.81 -4.26
C ASN A 203 0.26 7.86 -2.72
N PRO A 204 -0.90 8.22 -2.15
CA PRO A 204 -1.08 8.22 -0.70
C PRO A 204 -0.77 6.89 -0.01
N VAL A 205 -1.11 5.76 -0.65
CA VAL A 205 -0.90 4.43 -0.09
C VAL A 205 0.59 4.15 0.10
N SER A 206 1.43 4.56 -0.84
CA SER A 206 2.88 4.37 -0.78
C SER A 206 3.50 5.17 0.36
N ARG A 207 3.03 6.41 0.58
CA ARG A 207 3.51 7.27 1.68
C ARG A 207 3.11 6.71 3.04
N LEU A 208 1.88 6.23 3.18
CA LEU A 208 1.41 5.57 4.40
C LEU A 208 2.15 4.25 4.66
N SER A 209 2.37 3.48 3.60
CA SER A 209 3.14 2.23 3.67
C SER A 209 4.60 2.49 4.06
N ALA A 210 5.25 3.51 3.48
CA ALA A 210 6.61 3.89 3.84
C ALA A 210 6.73 4.31 5.31
N ARG A 211 5.74 5.04 5.84
CA ARG A 211 5.68 5.39 7.26
C ARG A 211 5.53 4.17 8.15
N ALA A 212 4.61 3.26 7.81
CA ALA A 212 4.42 2.02 8.56
C ALA A 212 5.71 1.18 8.58
N ILE A 213 6.39 1.06 7.43
CA ILE A 213 7.68 0.36 7.33
C ILE A 213 8.77 1.05 8.16
N ALA A 214 8.79 2.38 8.22
CA ALA A 214 9.74 3.13 9.04
C ALA A 214 9.55 2.87 10.54
N VAL A 215 8.31 2.72 11.00
CA VAL A 215 8.02 2.32 12.39
C VAL A 215 8.59 0.94 12.66
N GLU A 216 8.35 -0.03 11.78
CA GLU A 216 8.87 -1.39 11.96
C GLU A 216 10.40 -1.44 11.92
N LYS A 217 11.03 -0.67 11.03
CA LYS A 217 12.47 -0.52 11.00
C LYS A 217 13.01 0.01 12.33
N SER A 218 12.39 1.04 12.89
CA SER A 218 12.78 1.61 14.19
C SER A 218 12.69 0.57 15.32
N VAL A 219 11.66 -0.28 15.32
CA VAL A 219 11.54 -1.39 16.29
C VAL A 219 12.71 -2.37 16.15
N ILE A 220 13.13 -2.68 14.92
CA ILE A 220 14.28 -3.57 14.66
C ILE A 220 15.58 -2.91 15.13
N ASP A 221 15.82 -1.65 14.77
CA ASP A 221 17.03 -0.90 15.14
C ASP A 221 17.20 -0.83 16.66
N ASN A 222 16.15 -0.44 17.38
CA ASN A 222 16.18 -0.37 18.85
C ASN A 222 16.51 -1.72 19.51
N LYS A 223 16.18 -2.83 18.85
CA LYS A 223 16.51 -4.18 19.36
C LYS A 223 17.92 -4.60 18.95
N LEU A 224 18.37 -4.25 17.75
CA LEU A 224 19.75 -4.45 17.34
C LEU A 224 20.70 -3.74 18.32
N ASP A 225 20.41 -2.49 18.68
CA ASP A 225 21.18 -1.72 19.65
C ASP A 225 21.31 -2.44 21.00
N LYS A 226 20.22 -3.05 21.49
CA LYS A 226 20.23 -3.84 22.73
C LYS A 226 21.03 -5.14 22.62
N LEU A 227 21.10 -5.72 21.43
CA LEU A 227 21.85 -6.96 21.19
C LEU A 227 23.36 -6.71 21.02
N THR A 228 23.75 -5.50 20.62
CA THR A 228 25.13 -5.07 20.37
C THR A 228 25.72 -4.15 21.45
N GLY A 229 24.91 -3.67 22.40
CA GLY A 229 25.37 -2.84 23.51
C GLY A 229 26.27 -3.60 24.49
N PRO A 230 27.18 -2.91 25.20
CA PRO A 230 28.00 -3.54 26.23
C PRO A 230 27.11 -4.04 27.37
N GLU A 231 27.30 -5.30 27.78
CA GLU A 231 26.76 -5.87 29.02
C GLU A 231 27.33 -5.16 30.26
#